data_AF-A0A1H0XD29-F1
#
_entry.id   AF-A0A1H0XD29-F1
#
_cell.length_a   1.000
_cell.length_b   1.000
_cell.length_c   1.000
_cell.angle_alpha   90.00
_cell.angle_beta   90.00
_cell.angle_gamma   90.00
#
_symmetry.space_group_name_H-M   'P 1'
#
loop_
_entity.id
_entity.type
_entity.pdbx_description
1 polymer ?
#
loop_
_entity_poly.entity_id
_entity_poly.type
_entity_poly.pdbx_seq_one_letter_code
_entity_poly.pdbx_strand_id
1 'polypeptide(L)'
;MSEDRSSNEQKSWFNKLTQAFAHEPRNRQELLEVLREAHQNKLLDSEALAIVEGAIQVADLQVRDIMVPRSQMISIKANQSPREFLPAIIDAAHSRYPVVGESLDDVIGILLAKDLLPLILQGEQPNFNIKDLLRPATFVPESKRLNVLLREFRANHNHMAVVIDEYGGVAGLVTIEDVLEQIVGDIEDEHDVEEDGYIKPLPSGDYLIKALTPIDSFNETFDSEFSDDEYDTVGGLVMNAFGHLPKRNEVTEIGEFRFRVLNADSRRIHLLRLTPVNR
;
A
#
# COMPACT_ATOMS: atom_id res chain seq x y z
N MET A 1 7.89 20.46 73.39
CA MET A 1 7.05 20.74 72.19
C MET A 1 7.99 21.17 71.08
N SER A 2 8.59 20.18 70.44
CA SER A 2 9.64 20.21 69.41
C SER A 2 10.04 18.72 69.34
N GLU A 3 10.02 17.98 68.25
CA GLU A 3 10.18 18.22 66.83
C GLU A 3 9.46 17.07 66.10
N ASP A 4 8.70 17.35 65.04
CA ASP A 4 8.31 16.35 64.04
C ASP A 4 7.81 17.09 62.79
N ARG A 5 8.74 17.64 62.01
CA ARG A 5 8.42 18.28 60.72
C ARG A 5 9.35 17.92 59.57
N SER A 6 10.37 17.08 59.77
CA SER A 6 11.39 16.82 58.73
C SER A 6 11.14 15.60 57.84
N SER A 7 10.12 14.77 58.09
CA SER A 7 9.95 13.48 57.38
C SER A 7 8.99 13.51 56.18
N ASN A 8 8.28 14.62 55.93
CA ASN A 8 7.23 14.67 54.90
C ASN A 8 7.64 15.35 53.57
N GLU A 9 8.72 16.14 53.54
CA GLU A 9 9.21 16.79 52.31
C GLU A 9 10.01 15.85 51.42
N GLN A 10 10.79 14.92 51.99
CA GLN A 10 11.63 13.99 51.22
C GLN A 10 10.80 13.02 50.37
N LYS A 11 9.60 12.62 50.82
CA LYS A 11 8.69 11.75 50.06
C LYS A 11 8.06 12.47 48.85
N SER A 12 7.86 13.79 48.93
CA SER A 12 7.29 14.59 47.83
C SER A 12 8.28 14.75 46.67
N TRP A 13 9.57 14.93 46.98
CA TRP A 13 10.60 15.06 45.96
C TRP A 13 10.93 13.72 45.29
N PHE A 14 11.01 12.63 46.05
CA PHE A 14 11.19 11.28 45.50
C PHE A 14 10.01 10.83 44.60
N ASN A 15 8.77 11.15 44.98
CA ASN A 15 7.59 10.84 44.15
C ASN A 15 7.52 11.69 42.87
N LYS A 16 8.03 12.92 42.90
CA LYS A 16 8.17 13.76 41.69
C LYS A 16 9.30 13.26 40.77
N LEU A 17 10.37 12.72 41.35
CA LEU A 17 11.45 12.07 40.60
C LEU A 17 10.97 10.77 39.96
N THR A 18 10.19 9.93 40.65
CA THR A 18 9.64 8.70 40.04
C THR A 18 8.57 9.00 38.98
N GLN A 19 7.79 10.07 39.13
CA GLN A 19 6.91 10.56 38.06
C GLN A 19 7.65 11.19 36.87
N ALA A 20 8.87 11.69 37.06
CA ALA A 20 9.70 12.18 35.96
C ALA A 20 10.36 11.05 35.15
N PHE A 21 10.56 9.87 35.75
CA PHE A 21 11.09 8.68 35.09
C PHE A 21 10.02 7.79 34.44
N ALA A 22 8.73 7.98 34.77
CA ALA A 22 7.62 7.41 34.02
C ALA A 22 7.18 8.41 32.94
N HIS A 23 7.97 8.53 31.87
CA HIS A 23 7.53 9.23 30.65
C HIS A 23 6.45 8.40 29.97
N GLU A 24 5.23 8.44 30.51
CA GLU A 24 4.05 7.95 29.80
C GLU A 24 3.82 8.84 28.58
N PRO A 25 3.77 8.27 27.36
CA PRO A 25 3.57 9.05 26.15
C PRO A 25 2.19 9.73 26.20
N ARG A 26 2.15 11.05 25.98
CA ARG A 26 0.94 11.88 26.07
C ARG A 26 0.28 12.15 24.74
N ASN A 27 1.00 11.90 23.65
CA ASN A 27 0.53 12.09 22.29
C ASN A 27 1.12 11.02 21.37
N ARG A 28 0.62 11.01 20.12
CA ARG A 28 1.02 10.04 19.11
C ARG A 28 2.52 10.09 18.82
N GLN A 29 3.12 11.28 18.80
CA GLN A 29 4.55 11.45 18.50
C GLN A 29 5.43 10.84 19.60
N GLU A 30 5.12 11.13 20.87
CA GLU A 30 5.80 10.53 22.02
C GLU A 30 5.64 9.01 22.05
N LEU A 31 4.46 8.48 21.69
CA LEU A 31 4.24 7.04 21.61
C LEU A 31 5.13 6.39 20.54
N LEU A 32 5.25 7.00 19.36
CA LEU A 32 6.11 6.52 18.28
C LEU A 32 7.59 6.56 18.68
N GLU A 33 8.01 7.58 19.42
CA GLU A 33 9.39 7.67 19.94
C GLU A 33 9.70 6.51 20.90
N VAL A 34 8.78 6.19 21.81
CA VAL A 34 8.92 5.04 22.73
C VAL A 34 9.02 3.72 21.95
N LEU A 35 8.20 3.54 20.92
CA LEU A 35 8.23 2.33 20.08
C LEU A 35 9.55 2.20 19.30
N ARG A 36 10.07 3.30 18.78
CA ARG A 36 11.37 3.34 18.09
C ARG A 36 12.54 3.07 19.04
N GLU A 37 12.49 3.59 20.26
CA GLU A 37 13.48 3.29 21.30
C GLU A 37 13.43 1.80 21.67
N ALA A 38 12.24 1.22 21.80
CA ALA A 38 12.08 -0.22 22.03
C ALA A 38 12.68 -1.07 20.89
N HIS A 39 12.54 -0.64 19.63
CA HIS A 39 13.21 -1.26 18.48
C HIS A 39 14.74 -1.13 18.55
N GLN A 40 15.28 0.06 18.85
CA GLN A 40 16.72 0.26 19.04
C GLN A 40 17.30 -0.62 20.15
N ASN A 41 16.52 -0.83 21.20
CA ASN A 41 16.83 -1.73 22.32
C ASN A 41 16.58 -3.21 22.01
N LYS A 42 16.23 -3.55 20.76
CA LYS A 42 15.97 -4.92 20.25
C LYS A 42 14.82 -5.65 20.96
N LEU A 43 13.86 -4.90 21.51
CA LEU A 43 12.62 -5.45 22.09
C LEU A 43 11.52 -5.64 21.03
N LEU A 44 11.65 -4.93 19.90
CA LEU A 44 10.79 -5.03 18.72
C LEU A 44 11.68 -5.17 17.49
N ASP A 45 11.33 -6.06 16.57
CA ASP A 45 11.95 -6.09 15.25
C ASP A 45 11.37 -4.99 14.34
N SER A 46 11.97 -4.82 13.17
CA SER A 46 11.59 -3.78 12.21
C SER A 46 10.18 -3.98 11.65
N GLU A 47 9.77 -5.24 11.46
CA GLU A 47 8.47 -5.60 10.90
C GLU A 47 7.34 -5.28 11.90
N ALA A 48 7.50 -5.71 13.15
CA ALA A 48 6.57 -5.41 14.23
C ALA A 48 6.45 -3.89 14.45
N LEU A 49 7.57 -3.15 14.39
CA LEU A 49 7.53 -1.69 14.46
C LEU A 49 6.71 -1.09 13.31
N ALA A 50 6.97 -1.51 12.06
CA ALA A 50 6.25 -1.03 10.88
C ALA A 50 4.74 -1.30 10.98
N ILE A 51 4.37 -2.52 11.39
CA ILE A 51 2.97 -2.92 11.59
C ILE A 51 2.28 -2.01 12.62
N VAL A 52 2.96 -1.73 13.75
CA VAL A 52 2.40 -0.87 14.79
C VAL A 52 2.27 0.57 14.29
N GLU A 53 3.28 1.11 13.62
CA GLU A 53 3.22 2.47 13.05
C GLU A 53 2.07 2.60 12.02
N GLY A 54 1.92 1.61 11.13
CA GLY A 54 0.85 1.52 10.14
C GLY A 54 -0.54 1.41 10.78
N ALA A 55 -0.70 0.56 11.79
CA ALA A 55 -1.95 0.44 12.54
C ALA A 55 -2.40 1.76 13.19
N ILE A 56 -1.45 2.56 13.70
CA ILE A 56 -1.75 3.89 14.25
C ILE A 56 -2.13 4.85 13.11
N GLN A 57 -1.48 4.76 11.93
CA GLN A 57 -1.76 5.63 10.78
C GLN A 57 -3.16 5.40 10.17
N VAL A 58 -3.61 4.15 10.09
CA VAL A 58 -4.93 3.79 9.57
C VAL A 58 -6.09 4.46 10.31
N ALA A 59 -5.89 4.87 11.58
CA ALA A 59 -6.90 5.61 12.34
C ALA A 59 -7.19 7.02 11.79
N ASP A 60 -6.24 7.61 11.06
CA ASP A 60 -6.31 8.97 10.51
C ASP A 60 -6.62 9.00 9.00
N LEU A 61 -6.48 7.86 8.32
CA LEU A 61 -6.76 7.73 6.90
C LEU A 61 -8.25 7.55 6.60
N GLN A 62 -8.65 8.00 5.41
CA GLN A 62 -9.98 7.89 4.85
C GLN A 62 -9.97 7.02 3.59
N VAL A 63 -11.16 6.55 3.18
CA VAL A 63 -11.33 5.68 2.00
C VAL A 63 -10.76 6.31 0.73
N ARG A 64 -10.99 7.62 0.52
CA ARG A 64 -10.44 8.32 -0.66
C ARG A 64 -8.91 8.29 -0.76
N ASP A 65 -8.20 8.07 0.35
CA ASP A 65 -6.75 8.11 0.38
C ASP A 65 -6.13 6.83 -0.21
N ILE A 66 -6.90 5.74 -0.30
CA ILE A 66 -6.44 4.43 -0.76
C ILE A 66 -7.33 3.78 -1.85
N MET A 67 -8.48 4.36 -2.15
CA MET A 67 -9.42 3.75 -3.10
C MET A 67 -8.80 3.62 -4.50
N VAL A 68 -9.16 2.56 -5.21
CA VAL A 68 -8.92 2.43 -6.64
C VAL A 68 -9.88 3.40 -7.36
N PRO A 69 -9.38 4.44 -8.05
CA PRO A 69 -10.24 5.44 -8.68
C PRO A 69 -11.10 4.82 -9.78
N ARG A 70 -12.27 5.41 -10.03
CA ARG A 70 -13.22 4.98 -11.08
C ARG A 70 -12.57 4.66 -12.42
N SER A 71 -11.63 5.49 -12.86
CA SER A 71 -10.94 5.34 -14.14
C SER A 71 -10.05 4.09 -14.24
N GLN A 72 -9.67 3.52 -13.10
CA GLN A 72 -8.81 2.33 -12.99
C GLN A 72 -9.61 1.09 -12.60
N MET A 73 -10.91 1.21 -12.37
CA MET A 73 -11.76 0.07 -12.04
C MET A 73 -11.89 -0.88 -13.22
N ILE A 74 -11.60 -2.15 -12.98
CA ILE A 74 -11.91 -3.23 -13.92
C ILE A 74 -13.28 -3.78 -13.57
N SER A 75 -14.28 -3.47 -14.41
CA SER A 75 -15.68 -3.87 -14.23
C SER A 75 -16.18 -4.73 -15.37
N ILE A 76 -17.22 -5.53 -15.11
CA ILE A 76 -17.87 -6.39 -16.10
C ILE A 76 -19.26 -5.83 -16.40
N LYS A 77 -19.67 -5.80 -17.67
CA LYS A 77 -21.03 -5.39 -18.02
C LYS A 77 -21.99 -6.56 -17.89
N ALA A 78 -23.16 -6.34 -17.30
CA ALA A 78 -24.13 -7.39 -17.03
C ALA A 78 -24.71 -8.09 -18.28
N ASN A 79 -24.58 -7.47 -19.45
CA ASN A 79 -25.02 -8.02 -20.73
C ASN A 79 -23.92 -8.77 -21.50
N GLN A 80 -22.69 -8.84 -20.97
CA GLN A 80 -21.61 -9.60 -21.59
C GLN A 80 -21.77 -11.10 -21.36
N SER A 81 -21.53 -11.87 -22.41
CA SER A 81 -21.36 -13.31 -22.34
C SER A 81 -20.03 -13.68 -21.67
N PRO A 82 -19.89 -14.91 -21.12
CA PRO A 82 -18.63 -15.38 -20.57
C PRO A 82 -17.44 -15.25 -21.52
N ARG A 83 -17.65 -15.49 -22.82
CA ARG A 83 -16.59 -15.34 -23.83
C ARG A 83 -16.07 -13.91 -23.95
N GLU A 84 -16.89 -12.91 -23.66
CA GLU A 84 -16.52 -11.50 -23.78
C GLU A 84 -15.80 -10.99 -22.51
N PHE A 85 -16.25 -11.39 -21.32
CA PHE A 85 -15.67 -10.87 -20.08
C PHE A 85 -14.54 -11.74 -19.49
N LEU A 86 -14.50 -13.05 -19.76
CA LEU A 86 -13.45 -13.93 -19.22
C LEU A 86 -12.03 -13.50 -19.59
N PRO A 87 -11.73 -13.04 -20.83
CA PRO A 87 -10.39 -12.55 -21.16
C PRO A 87 -9.94 -11.40 -20.24
N ALA A 88 -10.83 -10.46 -19.93
CA ALA A 88 -10.52 -9.34 -19.03
C ALA A 88 -10.29 -9.80 -17.58
N ILE A 89 -11.06 -10.79 -17.10
CA ILE A 89 -10.85 -11.40 -15.78
C ILE A 89 -9.48 -12.10 -15.69
N ILE A 90 -9.11 -12.82 -16.74
CA ILE A 90 -7.84 -13.57 -16.78
C ILE A 90 -6.66 -12.60 -16.79
N ASP A 91 -6.73 -11.55 -17.60
CA ASP A 91 -5.68 -10.52 -17.70
C ASP A 91 -5.52 -9.74 -16.40
N ALA A 92 -6.64 -9.35 -15.76
CA ALA A 92 -6.63 -8.59 -14.51
C ALA A 92 -6.21 -9.43 -13.29
N ALA A 93 -6.47 -10.74 -13.31
CA ALA A 93 -6.15 -11.68 -12.23
C ALA A 93 -6.68 -11.30 -10.84
N HIS A 94 -7.72 -10.47 -10.75
CA HIS A 94 -8.38 -10.12 -9.49
C HIS A 94 -9.37 -11.19 -9.04
N SER A 95 -9.62 -11.22 -7.73
CA SER A 95 -10.59 -12.14 -7.12
C SER A 95 -12.04 -11.68 -7.25
N ARG A 96 -12.29 -10.38 -7.41
CA ARG A 96 -13.61 -9.74 -7.36
C ARG A 96 -13.73 -8.65 -8.42
N TYR A 97 -14.91 -8.54 -9.03
CA TYR A 97 -15.20 -7.57 -10.07
C TYR A 97 -16.57 -6.93 -9.83
N PRO A 98 -16.67 -5.58 -9.87
CA PRO A 98 -17.94 -4.91 -9.97
C PRO A 98 -18.65 -5.30 -11.27
N VAL A 99 -19.92 -5.65 -11.18
CA VAL A 99 -20.79 -5.89 -12.33
C VAL A 99 -21.71 -4.69 -12.49
N VAL A 100 -21.64 -4.05 -13.65
CA VAL A 100 -22.32 -2.80 -13.97
C VAL A 100 -23.41 -3.00 -15.03
N GLY A 101 -24.45 -2.18 -14.97
CA GLY A 101 -25.51 -2.14 -15.96
C GLY A 101 -25.18 -1.24 -17.15
N GLU A 102 -25.97 -0.19 -17.34
CA GLU A 102 -25.81 0.72 -18.49
C GLU A 102 -24.61 1.67 -18.35
N SER A 103 -24.26 2.02 -17.12
CA SER A 103 -23.16 2.93 -16.80
C SER A 103 -22.33 2.40 -15.62
N LEU A 104 -21.13 2.96 -15.44
CA LEU A 104 -20.27 2.62 -14.30
C LEU A 104 -20.88 3.03 -12.94
N ASP A 105 -21.84 3.96 -12.94
CA ASP A 105 -22.58 4.36 -11.73
C ASP A 105 -23.66 3.35 -11.34
N ASP A 106 -24.08 2.50 -12.29
CA ASP A 106 -25.10 1.47 -12.08
C ASP A 106 -24.45 0.14 -11.70
N VAL A 107 -23.90 0.07 -10.47
CA VAL A 107 -23.32 -1.18 -9.95
C VAL A 107 -24.42 -2.10 -9.44
N ILE A 108 -24.62 -3.21 -10.16
CA ILE A 108 -25.66 -4.21 -9.88
C ILE A 108 -25.22 -5.16 -8.75
N GLY A 109 -23.93 -5.46 -8.67
CA GLY A 109 -23.38 -6.34 -7.64
C GLY A 109 -21.90 -6.65 -7.86
N ILE A 110 -21.38 -7.59 -7.07
CA ILE A 110 -19.99 -8.04 -7.14
C ILE A 110 -19.94 -9.50 -7.59
N LEU A 111 -19.17 -9.77 -8.63
CA LEU A 111 -18.83 -11.11 -9.08
C LEU A 111 -17.54 -11.57 -8.42
N LEU A 112 -17.51 -12.81 -7.90
CA LEU A 112 -16.28 -13.45 -7.47
C LEU A 112 -15.78 -14.35 -8.60
N ALA A 113 -14.51 -14.20 -8.98
CA ALA A 113 -13.92 -14.97 -10.08
C ALA A 113 -14.06 -16.49 -9.87
N LYS A 114 -13.88 -16.97 -8.64
CA LYS A 114 -14.04 -18.38 -8.27
C LYS A 114 -15.46 -18.92 -8.50
N ASP A 115 -16.48 -18.06 -8.48
CA ASP A 115 -17.87 -18.48 -8.68
C ASP A 115 -18.15 -18.77 -10.17
N LEU A 116 -17.19 -18.49 -11.07
CA LEU A 116 -17.21 -18.89 -12.49
C LEU A 116 -16.66 -20.30 -12.75
N LEU A 117 -15.96 -20.91 -11.78
CA LEU A 117 -15.37 -22.26 -11.94
C LEU A 117 -16.38 -23.34 -12.39
N PRO A 118 -17.65 -23.35 -11.96
CA PRO A 118 -18.65 -24.31 -12.45
C PRO A 118 -18.86 -24.27 -13.97
N LEU A 119 -18.60 -23.14 -14.63
CA LEU A 119 -18.74 -23.01 -16.09
C LEU A 119 -17.75 -23.90 -16.85
N ILE A 120 -16.62 -24.25 -16.24
CA ILE A 120 -15.61 -25.13 -16.84
C ILE A 120 -16.19 -26.54 -17.05
N LEU A 121 -16.97 -27.03 -16.09
CA LEU A 121 -17.54 -28.38 -16.12
C LEU A 121 -18.82 -28.46 -16.96
N GLN A 122 -19.56 -27.35 -17.05
CA GLN A 122 -20.89 -27.30 -17.64
C GLN A 122 -20.91 -26.89 -19.13
N GLY A 123 -19.77 -26.48 -19.69
CA GLY A 123 -19.67 -26.03 -21.08
C GLY A 123 -20.46 -24.75 -21.36
N GLU A 124 -20.76 -24.47 -22.63
CA GLU A 124 -21.58 -23.32 -23.00
C GLU A 124 -23.02 -23.50 -22.52
N GLN A 125 -23.43 -22.64 -21.60
CA GLN A 125 -24.79 -22.60 -21.08
C GLN A 125 -25.61 -21.57 -21.89
N PRO A 126 -26.60 -21.99 -22.69
CA PRO A 126 -27.41 -21.08 -23.50
C PRO A 126 -28.23 -20.09 -22.65
N ASN A 127 -28.43 -20.39 -21.36
CA ASN A 127 -29.16 -19.55 -20.39
C ASN A 127 -28.24 -18.97 -19.31
N PHE A 128 -26.94 -18.79 -19.58
CA PHE A 128 -26.05 -18.15 -18.61
C PHE A 128 -26.54 -16.73 -18.28
N ASN A 129 -26.76 -16.46 -17.00
CA ASN A 129 -27.11 -15.15 -16.50
C ASN A 129 -26.16 -14.79 -15.36
N ILE A 130 -25.30 -13.80 -15.60
CA ILE A 130 -24.32 -13.34 -14.61
C ILE A 130 -24.97 -12.87 -13.31
N LYS A 131 -26.23 -12.39 -13.36
CA LYS A 131 -26.99 -11.92 -12.19
C LYS A 131 -27.17 -13.01 -11.13
N ASP A 132 -27.20 -14.27 -11.54
CA ASP A 132 -27.40 -15.40 -10.63
C ASP A 132 -26.15 -15.68 -9.77
N LEU A 133 -24.99 -15.11 -10.15
CA LEU A 133 -23.71 -15.25 -9.44
C LEU A 133 -23.36 -14.00 -8.61
N LEU A 134 -24.15 -12.94 -8.69
CA LEU A 134 -23.81 -11.67 -8.05
C LEU A 134 -24.07 -11.70 -6.56
N ARG A 135 -23.12 -11.13 -5.81
CA ARG A 135 -23.30 -10.78 -4.41
C ARG A 135 -23.67 -9.30 -4.29
N PRO A 136 -24.42 -8.91 -3.25
CA PRO A 136 -24.73 -7.50 -3.01
C PRO A 136 -23.45 -6.65 -2.89
N ALA A 137 -23.44 -5.51 -3.57
CA ALA A 137 -22.37 -4.52 -3.41
C ALA A 137 -22.59 -3.73 -2.10
N THR A 138 -21.51 -3.53 -1.35
CA THR A 138 -21.51 -2.60 -0.20
C THR A 138 -21.05 -1.23 -0.69
N PHE A 139 -21.75 -0.18 -0.32
CA PHE A 139 -21.41 1.20 -0.70
C PHE A 139 -20.92 1.98 0.52
N VAL A 140 -19.85 2.76 0.33
CA VAL A 140 -19.25 3.57 1.39
C VAL A 140 -18.88 4.96 0.86
N PRO A 141 -19.01 6.03 1.67
CA PRO A 141 -18.58 7.37 1.24
C PRO A 141 -17.05 7.50 1.27
N GLU A 142 -16.51 8.34 0.41
CA GLU A 142 -15.08 8.71 0.35
C GLU A 142 -14.48 9.13 1.70
N SER A 143 -15.29 9.81 2.52
CA SER A 143 -14.88 10.35 3.83
C SER A 143 -14.86 9.31 4.96
N LYS A 144 -15.27 8.06 4.71
CA LYS A 144 -15.28 7.02 5.74
C LYS A 144 -13.86 6.74 6.21
N ARG A 145 -13.65 6.62 7.53
CA ARG A 145 -12.34 6.28 8.09
C ARG A 145 -11.99 4.80 7.88
N LEU A 146 -10.72 4.53 7.61
CA LEU A 146 -10.26 3.16 7.32
C LEU A 146 -10.38 2.21 8.50
N ASN A 147 -10.11 2.66 9.73
CA ASN A 147 -10.30 1.84 10.93
C ASN A 147 -11.76 1.38 11.12
N VAL A 148 -12.73 2.21 10.72
CA VAL A 148 -14.16 1.87 10.74
C VAL A 148 -14.48 0.88 9.62
N LEU A 149 -13.98 1.14 8.40
CA LEU A 149 -14.17 0.25 7.26
C LEU A 149 -13.59 -1.15 7.51
N LEU A 150 -12.37 -1.25 8.05
CA LEU A 150 -11.73 -2.52 8.38
C LEU A 150 -12.58 -3.35 9.34
N ARG A 151 -13.17 -2.70 10.36
CA ARG A 151 -14.06 -3.35 11.31
C ARG A 151 -15.32 -3.90 10.62
N GLU A 152 -15.89 -3.15 9.68
CA GLU A 152 -17.06 -3.60 8.92
C GLU A 152 -16.72 -4.75 7.97
N PHE A 153 -15.59 -4.70 7.26
CA PHE A 153 -15.13 -5.80 6.43
C PHE A 153 -14.99 -7.09 7.24
N ARG A 154 -14.37 -7.01 8.42
CA ARG A 154 -14.24 -8.16 9.35
C ARG A 154 -15.59 -8.68 9.87
N ALA A 155 -16.53 -7.79 10.19
CA ALA A 155 -17.81 -8.16 10.75
C ALA A 155 -18.77 -8.78 9.71
N ASN A 156 -18.75 -8.26 8.49
CA ASN A 156 -19.69 -8.66 7.43
C ASN A 156 -19.11 -9.75 6.52
N HIS A 157 -17.84 -10.13 6.71
CA HIS A 157 -17.09 -11.00 5.78
C HIS A 157 -17.15 -10.50 4.32
N ASN A 158 -17.20 -9.18 4.16
CA ASN A 158 -17.13 -8.49 2.87
C ASN A 158 -15.70 -7.97 2.68
N HIS A 159 -15.16 -8.12 1.48
CA HIS A 159 -13.75 -7.81 1.17
C HIS A 159 -13.61 -6.71 0.10
N MET A 160 -14.72 -6.17 -0.39
CA MET A 160 -14.75 -5.10 -1.39
C MET A 160 -15.97 -4.23 -1.13
N ALA A 161 -15.79 -2.92 -1.25
CA ALA A 161 -16.85 -1.93 -1.24
C ALA A 161 -16.69 -0.98 -2.42
N VAL A 162 -17.82 -0.51 -2.95
CA VAL A 162 -17.89 0.55 -3.95
C VAL A 162 -17.89 1.89 -3.22
N VAL A 163 -17.05 2.81 -3.69
CA VAL A 163 -16.93 4.14 -3.10
C VAL A 163 -17.83 5.11 -3.86
N ILE A 164 -18.62 5.88 -3.12
CA ILE A 164 -19.51 6.90 -3.67
C ILE A 164 -19.06 8.31 -3.29
N ASP A 165 -19.24 9.23 -4.23
CA ASP A 165 -19.03 10.67 -4.04
C ASP A 165 -20.25 11.34 -3.36
N GLU A 166 -20.20 12.65 -3.15
CA GLU A 166 -21.29 13.39 -2.49
C GLU A 166 -22.55 13.53 -3.34
N TYR A 167 -22.45 13.26 -4.65
CA TYR A 167 -23.56 13.31 -5.60
C TYR A 167 -24.20 11.94 -5.83
N GLY A 168 -23.67 10.89 -5.19
CA GLY A 168 -24.13 9.50 -5.31
C GLY A 168 -23.55 8.78 -6.54
N GLY A 169 -22.58 9.39 -7.23
CA GLY A 169 -21.83 8.75 -8.30
C GLY A 169 -20.76 7.81 -7.75
N VAL A 170 -20.34 6.84 -8.57
CA VAL A 170 -19.25 5.93 -8.21
C VAL A 170 -17.92 6.67 -8.40
N ALA A 171 -17.21 6.84 -7.29
CA ALA A 171 -15.88 7.43 -7.23
C ALA A 171 -14.76 6.40 -7.43
N GLY A 172 -15.02 5.14 -7.05
CA GLY A 172 -14.02 4.08 -7.07
C GLY A 172 -14.47 2.80 -6.37
N LEU A 173 -13.49 1.98 -6.00
CA LEU A 173 -13.69 0.83 -5.10
C LEU A 173 -12.56 0.76 -4.08
N VAL A 174 -12.79 0.04 -2.98
CA VAL A 174 -11.78 -0.22 -1.95
C VAL A 174 -11.92 -1.66 -1.47
N THR A 175 -10.81 -2.32 -1.21
CA THR A 175 -10.76 -3.71 -0.76
C THR A 175 -10.22 -3.81 0.67
N ILE A 176 -10.41 -4.98 1.31
CA ILE A 176 -9.83 -5.22 2.63
C ILE A 176 -8.31 -5.31 2.53
N GLU A 177 -7.81 -5.84 1.42
CA GLU A 177 -6.40 -5.99 1.11
C GLU A 177 -5.71 -4.61 1.08
N ASP A 178 -6.30 -3.60 0.43
CA ASP A 178 -5.77 -2.22 0.42
C ASP A 178 -5.65 -1.62 1.83
N VAL A 179 -6.60 -1.93 2.72
CA VAL A 179 -6.58 -1.44 4.10
C VAL A 179 -5.51 -2.17 4.93
N LEU A 180 -5.33 -3.47 4.70
CA LEU A 180 -4.30 -4.26 5.37
C LEU A 180 -2.90 -3.86 4.91
N GLU A 181 -2.72 -3.51 3.65
CA GLU A 181 -1.47 -2.98 3.09
C GLU A 181 -1.03 -1.70 3.82
N GLN A 182 -1.96 -0.83 4.23
CA GLN A 182 -1.61 0.35 5.03
C GLN A 182 -1.12 0.02 6.45
N ILE A 183 -1.44 -1.16 6.97
CA ILE A 183 -1.00 -1.63 8.29
C ILE A 183 0.33 -2.37 8.14
N VAL A 184 0.36 -3.36 7.26
CA VAL A 184 1.45 -4.32 7.16
C VAL A 184 2.57 -3.79 6.26
N GLY A 185 2.27 -2.88 5.34
CA GLY A 185 3.13 -2.52 4.22
C GLY A 185 2.96 -3.51 3.06
N ASP A 186 3.80 -3.37 2.03
CA ASP A 186 3.93 -4.38 0.98
C ASP A 186 4.35 -5.70 1.66
N ILE A 187 3.46 -6.71 1.63
CA ILE A 187 3.84 -8.05 2.07
C ILE A 187 4.75 -8.61 0.98
N GLU A 188 6.05 -8.60 1.23
CA GLU A 188 7.04 -9.33 0.43
C GLU A 188 6.61 -10.81 0.40
N ASP A 189 6.43 -11.35 -0.81
CA ASP A 189 5.95 -12.71 -1.05
C ASP A 189 6.87 -13.72 -0.35
N GLU A 190 6.38 -14.92 -0.01
CA GLU A 190 7.15 -15.98 0.68
C GLU A 190 8.38 -16.48 -0.12
N HIS A 191 8.62 -15.89 -1.30
CA HIS A 191 9.78 -16.06 -2.16
C HIS A 191 10.87 -14.99 -1.99
N ASP A 192 10.68 -13.97 -1.14
CA ASP A 192 11.60 -12.82 -0.98
C ASP A 192 12.46 -12.89 0.30
N VAL A 193 12.72 -14.10 0.81
CA VAL A 193 13.62 -14.27 1.96
C VAL A 193 15.08 -14.16 1.49
N GLU A 194 15.64 -12.95 1.68
CA GLU A 194 17.07 -12.66 1.92
C GLU A 194 18.11 -12.62 0.77
N GLU A 195 17.77 -12.72 -0.53
CA GLU A 195 18.83 -12.79 -1.58
C GLU A 195 18.83 -11.78 -2.74
N ASP A 196 17.92 -10.81 -2.82
CA ASP A 196 17.96 -9.82 -3.90
C ASP A 196 18.65 -8.52 -3.46
N GLY A 197 19.94 -8.41 -3.84
CA GLY A 197 20.73 -7.18 -3.71
C GLY A 197 20.05 -5.95 -4.31
N TYR A 198 20.63 -4.77 -4.07
CA TYR A 198 20.10 -3.48 -4.53
C TYR A 198 19.75 -3.41 -6.03
N ILE A 199 20.40 -4.25 -6.84
CA ILE A 199 20.26 -4.35 -8.29
C ILE A 199 20.04 -5.81 -8.69
N LYS A 200 18.94 -6.09 -9.39
CA LYS A 200 18.59 -7.43 -9.90
C LYS A 200 18.48 -7.41 -11.43
N PRO A 201 19.22 -8.25 -12.17
CA PRO A 201 19.07 -8.35 -13.61
C PRO A 201 17.74 -9.01 -13.99
N LEU A 202 17.10 -8.52 -15.05
CA LEU A 202 15.88 -9.08 -15.62
C LEU A 202 16.21 -9.86 -16.91
N PRO A 203 15.44 -10.91 -17.27
CA PRO A 203 15.67 -11.68 -18.51
C PRO A 203 15.61 -10.86 -19.81
N SER A 204 15.00 -9.67 -19.76
CA SER A 204 14.93 -8.72 -20.87
C SER A 204 16.25 -8.00 -21.16
N GLY A 205 17.24 -8.09 -20.27
CA GLY A 205 18.46 -7.29 -20.30
C GLY A 205 18.34 -5.96 -19.54
N ASP A 206 17.16 -5.64 -19.02
CA ASP A 206 16.93 -4.56 -18.06
C ASP A 206 17.33 -4.97 -16.64
N TYR A 207 17.31 -4.02 -15.73
CA TYR A 207 17.57 -4.25 -14.31
C TYR A 207 16.44 -3.69 -13.45
N LEU A 208 16.15 -4.37 -12.35
CA LEU A 208 15.30 -3.90 -11.28
C LEU A 208 16.20 -3.29 -10.20
N ILE A 209 15.94 -2.05 -9.82
CA ILE A 209 16.79 -1.29 -8.90
C ILE A 209 15.95 -0.76 -7.74
N LYS A 210 16.37 -1.05 -6.51
CA LYS A 210 15.80 -0.44 -5.31
C LYS A 210 16.22 1.03 -5.28
N ALA A 211 15.30 1.96 -5.05
CA ALA A 211 15.62 3.39 -5.05
C ALA A 211 16.68 3.78 -4.00
N LEU A 212 16.82 2.98 -2.94
CA LEU A 212 17.84 3.12 -1.90
C LEU A 212 19.24 2.62 -2.31
N THR A 213 19.41 2.16 -3.55
CA THR A 213 20.73 1.78 -4.07
C THR A 213 21.70 2.95 -3.93
N PRO A 214 22.81 2.80 -3.19
CA PRO A 214 23.86 3.80 -3.10
C PRO A 214 24.48 4.13 -4.47
N ILE A 215 24.84 5.39 -4.71
CA ILE A 215 25.39 5.82 -6.01
C ILE A 215 26.74 5.16 -6.31
N ASP A 216 27.60 4.99 -5.31
CA ASP A 216 28.88 4.28 -5.43
C ASP A 216 28.69 2.83 -5.91
N SER A 217 27.73 2.12 -5.34
CA SER A 217 27.38 0.74 -5.69
C SER A 217 26.77 0.65 -7.08
N PHE A 218 25.95 1.64 -7.46
CA PHE A 218 25.41 1.74 -8.82
C PHE A 218 26.52 1.96 -9.84
N ASN A 219 27.44 2.90 -9.56
CA ASN A 219 28.59 3.21 -10.40
C ASN A 219 29.50 2.01 -10.60
N GLU A 220 29.80 1.26 -9.53
CA GLU A 220 30.59 0.03 -9.62
C GLU A 220 29.91 -1.05 -10.48
N THR A 221 28.58 -1.16 -10.38
CA THR A 221 27.82 -2.21 -11.10
C THR A 221 27.67 -1.91 -12.60
N PHE A 222 27.46 -0.64 -12.95
CA PHE A 222 27.14 -0.22 -14.31
C PHE A 222 28.27 0.54 -15.01
N ASP A 223 29.45 0.64 -14.38
CA ASP A 223 30.61 1.40 -14.88
C ASP A 223 30.22 2.85 -15.22
N SER A 224 29.52 3.51 -14.30
CA SER A 224 29.06 4.89 -14.45
C SER A 224 29.79 5.85 -13.52
N GLU A 225 29.70 7.15 -13.82
CA GLU A 225 30.39 8.22 -13.08
C GLU A 225 29.40 9.24 -12.50
N PHE A 226 28.29 8.78 -11.90
CA PHE A 226 27.37 9.69 -11.22
C PHE A 226 27.99 10.22 -9.93
N SER A 227 27.77 11.50 -9.64
CA SER A 227 28.33 12.17 -8.45
C SER A 227 27.71 11.61 -7.16
N ASP A 228 28.54 10.99 -6.32
CA ASP A 228 28.20 10.52 -4.97
C ASP A 228 28.21 11.64 -3.92
N ASP A 229 28.89 12.76 -4.21
CA ASP A 229 28.87 13.98 -3.40
C ASP A 229 27.55 14.76 -3.52
N GLU A 230 26.85 14.65 -4.66
CA GLU A 230 25.57 15.35 -4.91
C GLU A 230 24.35 14.50 -4.53
N TYR A 231 24.46 13.17 -4.63
CA TYR A 231 23.34 12.26 -4.41
C TYR A 231 23.79 11.01 -3.63
N ASP A 232 23.11 10.73 -2.52
CA ASP A 232 23.41 9.53 -1.73
C ASP A 232 22.87 8.24 -2.39
N THR A 233 21.76 8.34 -3.13
CA THR A 233 21.05 7.16 -3.69
C THR A 233 20.51 7.41 -5.10
N VAL A 234 20.31 6.33 -5.86
CA VAL A 234 19.71 6.35 -7.20
C VAL A 234 18.32 7.00 -7.19
N GLY A 235 17.53 6.78 -6.14
CA GLY A 235 16.22 7.43 -5.98
C GLY A 235 16.34 8.95 -5.91
N GLY A 236 17.34 9.46 -5.18
CA GLY A 236 17.63 10.90 -5.10
C GLY A 236 18.04 11.49 -6.46
N LEU A 237 18.94 10.81 -7.17
CA LEU A 237 19.35 11.17 -8.53
C LEU A 237 18.15 11.25 -9.49
N VAL A 238 17.30 10.22 -9.50
CA VAL A 238 16.13 10.16 -10.39
C VAL A 238 15.08 11.20 -10.03
N MET A 239 14.78 11.39 -8.74
CA MET A 239 13.86 12.45 -8.30
C MET A 239 14.36 13.85 -8.71
N ASN A 240 15.67 14.10 -8.61
CA ASN A 240 16.25 15.36 -9.02
C ASN A 240 16.09 15.59 -10.53
N ALA A 241 16.32 14.57 -11.35
CA ALA A 241 16.12 14.64 -12.80
C ALA A 241 14.67 14.93 -13.20
N PHE A 242 13.68 14.42 -12.45
CA PHE A 242 12.27 14.77 -12.66
C PHE A 242 11.92 16.18 -12.15
N GLY A 243 12.61 16.68 -11.11
CA GLY A 243 12.29 17.94 -10.45
C GLY A 243 11.01 17.90 -9.59
N HIS A 244 10.40 16.72 -9.44
CA HIS A 244 9.26 16.43 -8.59
C HIS A 244 9.28 14.96 -8.17
N LEU A 245 8.39 14.56 -7.27
CA LEU A 245 8.18 13.15 -6.97
C LEU A 245 7.42 12.49 -8.14
N PRO A 246 8.02 11.52 -8.86
CA PRO A 246 7.40 10.93 -10.04
C PRO A 246 6.40 9.84 -9.65
N LYS A 247 5.36 9.68 -10.46
CA LYS A 247 4.37 8.60 -10.35
C LYS A 247 4.86 7.34 -11.05
N ARG A 248 4.18 6.23 -10.76
CA ARG A 248 4.39 4.95 -11.44
C ARG A 248 4.30 5.12 -12.97
N ASN A 249 5.20 4.43 -13.66
CA ASN A 249 5.42 4.43 -15.11
C ASN A 249 6.00 5.71 -15.71
N GLU A 250 6.27 6.76 -14.93
CA GLU A 250 7.05 7.88 -15.43
C GLU A 250 8.48 7.45 -15.77
N VAL A 251 9.05 8.09 -16.79
CA VAL A 251 10.36 7.71 -17.36
C VAL A 251 11.23 8.95 -17.48
N THR A 252 12.50 8.81 -17.11
CA THR A 252 13.54 9.79 -17.35
C THR A 252 14.81 9.12 -17.88
N GLU A 253 15.64 9.88 -18.58
CA GLU A 253 16.94 9.43 -19.09
C GLU A 253 18.04 10.27 -18.46
N ILE A 254 19.04 9.59 -17.91
CA ILE A 254 20.17 10.20 -17.21
C ILE A 254 21.43 9.49 -17.71
N GLY A 255 22.29 10.21 -18.43
CA GLY A 255 23.45 9.61 -19.08
C GLY A 255 23.03 8.54 -20.11
N GLU A 256 23.60 7.34 -20.00
CA GLU A 256 23.31 6.21 -20.89
C GLU A 256 22.17 5.30 -20.39
N PHE A 257 21.42 5.77 -19.41
CA PHE A 257 20.45 4.97 -18.67
C PHE A 257 19.06 5.57 -18.72
N ARG A 258 18.08 4.72 -19.03
CA ARG A 258 16.66 5.05 -18.93
C ARG A 258 16.07 4.45 -17.66
N PHE A 259 15.54 5.30 -16.80
CA PHE A 259 14.88 4.91 -15.55
C PHE A 259 13.37 5.02 -15.71
N ARG A 260 12.65 3.94 -15.40
CA ARG A 260 11.18 3.94 -15.28
C ARG A 260 10.78 3.67 -13.83
N VAL A 261 9.89 4.49 -13.30
CA VAL A 261 9.34 4.30 -11.96
C VAL A 261 8.38 3.12 -11.95
N LEU A 262 8.67 2.11 -11.13
CA LEU A 262 7.78 0.96 -10.95
C LEU A 262 6.90 1.10 -9.71
N ASN A 263 7.46 1.63 -8.62
CA ASN A 263 6.76 1.90 -7.38
C ASN A 263 7.30 3.18 -6.74
N ALA A 264 6.39 4.08 -6.34
CA ALA A 264 6.66 5.28 -5.56
C ALA A 264 5.43 5.58 -4.68
N ASP A 265 5.66 6.10 -3.48
CA ASP A 265 4.61 6.59 -2.58
C ASP A 265 4.49 8.13 -2.64
N SER A 266 3.83 8.75 -1.67
CA SER A 266 3.66 10.21 -1.59
C SER A 266 4.91 10.98 -1.15
N ARG A 267 5.99 10.28 -0.78
CA ARG A 267 7.23 10.85 -0.23
C ARG A 267 8.47 10.47 -1.02
N ARG A 268 8.55 9.25 -1.57
CA ARG A 268 9.76 8.73 -2.23
C ARG A 268 9.48 7.67 -3.29
N ILE A 269 10.48 7.42 -4.13
CA ILE A 269 10.52 6.27 -5.03
C ILE A 269 10.97 5.04 -4.24
N HIS A 270 10.40 3.87 -4.53
CA HIS A 270 10.81 2.58 -3.94
C HIS A 270 11.53 1.69 -4.94
N LEU A 271 11.00 1.56 -6.16
CA LEU A 271 11.55 0.69 -7.21
C LEU A 271 11.58 1.35 -8.58
N LEU A 272 12.68 1.06 -9.28
CA LEU A 272 12.98 1.55 -10.62
C LEU A 272 13.28 0.37 -11.55
N ARG A 273 12.91 0.51 -12.82
CA ARG A 273 13.42 -0.32 -13.92
C ARG A 273 14.47 0.49 -14.67
N LEU A 274 15.66 -0.07 -14.81
CA LEU A 274 16.76 0.48 -15.58
C LEU A 274 16.85 -0.21 -16.94
N THR A 275 16.92 0.58 -18.00
CA THR A 275 17.22 0.10 -19.36
C THR A 275 18.46 0.85 -19.86
N PRO A 276 19.59 0.18 -20.15
CA PRO A 276 20.71 0.78 -20.84
C PRO A 276 20.29 1.22 -22.25
N VAL A 277 20.59 2.47 -22.62
CA VAL A 277 20.13 3.09 -23.87
C VAL A 277 21.12 2.82 -25.03
N ASN A 278 22.39 2.61 -24.71
CA ASN A 278 23.44 2.24 -25.67
C ASN A 278 23.94 0.81 -25.39
N ARG A 279 23.63 -0.13 -26.28
CA ARG A 279 24.33 -1.42 -26.40
C ARG A 279 24.81 -1.59 -27.83
#